data_AF-A0A5N9A6M8-F1
#
_entry.id   AF-A0A5N9A6M8-F1
#
_cell.length_a   1.000
_cell.length_b   1.000
_cell.length_c   1.000
_cell.angle_alpha   90.00
_cell.angle_beta   90.00
_cell.angle_gamma   90.00
#
_symmetry.space_group_name_H-M   'P 1'
#
loop_
_entity.id
_entity.type
_entity.pdbx_description
1 polymer ?
#
loop_
_entity_poly.entity_id
_entity_poly.type
_entity_poly.pdbx_seq_one_letter_code
_entity_poly.pdbx_strand_id
1 'polypeptide(L)'
;MSLGFPVFHHYQHLSHIPLTFIHVITLEAVSVIDLIRWTTYILLCLFPLSIFWSLRRFGFDPLTSAMGGLLAPLIGNDFQLWGGFGYDNYTFGGFGLYAQLSGMVLFPAALAVGYETVRTGQRFFWSTLLLSATLMTHLTFGYIAFLTLGVLALIPKSQITFDKSYLVSIWDQWRRLLGLFVLVVSMTLFLPSPSC
;
A
#
# COMPACT_ATOMS: atom_id res chain seq x y z
N MET A 1 15.59 31.85 -10.02
CA MET A 1 15.13 31.64 -8.63
C MET A 1 14.48 30.26 -8.58
N SER A 2 15.06 29.32 -7.85
CA SER A 2 14.43 28.01 -7.61
C SER A 2 13.26 28.23 -6.63
N LEU A 3 12.09 27.68 -6.93
CA LEU A 3 10.84 27.84 -6.14
C LEU A 3 10.88 27.17 -4.75
N GLY A 4 12.07 26.93 -4.18
CA GLY A 4 12.26 26.09 -3.01
C GLY A 4 12.02 24.61 -3.33
N PHE A 5 12.49 23.73 -2.45
CA PHE A 5 12.17 22.31 -2.52
C PHE A 5 10.76 22.11 -1.93
N PRO A 6 9.78 21.57 -2.67
CA PRO A 6 8.42 21.44 -2.16
C PRO A 6 8.34 20.25 -1.20
N VAL A 7 8.79 20.45 0.05
CA VAL A 7 8.91 19.42 1.09
C VAL A 7 7.61 18.64 1.27
N PHE A 8 6.45 19.31 1.21
CA PHE A 8 5.13 18.67 1.32
C PHE A 8 4.75 17.75 0.17
N HIS A 9 5.33 17.95 -1.02
CA HIS A 9 5.16 17.03 -2.16
C HIS A 9 6.01 15.76 -1.99
N HIS A 10 7.11 15.86 -1.24
CA HIS A 10 8.06 14.77 -1.06
C HIS A 10 7.88 14.02 0.27
N TYR A 11 7.18 14.59 1.25
CA TYR A 11 6.88 13.94 2.53
C TYR A 11 5.51 13.25 2.55
N GLN A 12 5.54 11.95 2.82
CA GLN A 12 4.37 11.09 2.91
C GLN A 12 3.78 11.16 4.33
N HIS A 13 2.95 12.18 4.53
CA HIS A 13 2.45 12.59 5.83
C HIS A 13 1.40 11.64 6.42
N LEU A 14 0.69 10.86 5.61
CA LEU A 14 -0.43 10.03 6.10
C LEU A 14 0.01 9.04 7.19
N SER A 15 1.21 8.47 7.06
CA SER A 15 1.79 7.54 8.05
C SER A 15 1.93 8.17 9.44
N HIS A 16 2.18 9.48 9.52
CA HIS A 16 2.48 10.17 10.76
C HIS A 16 1.25 10.79 11.43
N ILE A 17 0.17 11.07 10.67
CA ILE A 17 -1.06 11.67 11.21
C ILE A 17 -1.62 10.92 12.43
N PRO A 18 -1.72 9.57 12.43
CA PRO A 18 -2.20 8.84 13.60
C PRO A 18 -1.30 9.02 14.83
N LEU A 19 0.01 9.12 14.64
CA LEU A 19 0.96 9.33 15.74
C LEU A 19 0.78 10.71 16.36
N THR A 20 0.68 11.74 15.53
CA THR A 20 0.46 13.11 16.00
C THR A 20 -0.88 13.23 16.71
N PHE A 21 -1.92 12.57 16.20
CA PHE A 21 -3.23 12.53 16.85
C PHE A 21 -3.17 11.87 18.24
N ILE A 22 -2.47 10.74 18.38
CA ILE A 22 -2.25 10.08 19.67
C ILE A 22 -1.45 10.97 20.63
N HIS A 23 -0.39 11.62 20.13
CA HIS A 23 0.41 12.53 20.94
C HIS A 23 -0.43 13.69 21.51
N VAL A 24 -1.28 14.30 20.68
CA VAL A 24 -2.15 15.42 21.10
C VAL A 24 -3.26 14.96 22.05
N ILE A 25 -3.95 13.84 21.76
CA ILE A 25 -5.06 13.36 22.61
C ILE A 25 -4.58 12.85 23.97
N THR A 26 -3.31 12.42 24.06
CA THR A 26 -2.67 12.05 25.33
C THR A 26 -2.11 13.25 26.09
N LEU A 27 -2.39 14.48 25.64
CA LEU A 27 -1.89 15.73 26.22
C LEU A 27 -0.36 15.73 26.32
N GLU A 28 0.30 15.20 25.28
CA GLU A 28 1.75 15.11 25.17
C GLU A 28 2.41 14.22 26.25
N ALA A 29 1.63 13.41 26.97
CA ALA A 29 2.14 12.50 28.00
C ALA A 29 3.07 11.41 27.43
N VAL A 30 2.91 11.05 26.15
CA VAL A 30 3.78 10.12 25.44
C VAL A 30 4.58 10.88 24.39
N SER A 31 5.89 10.72 24.39
CA SER A 31 6.76 11.38 23.43
C SER A 31 6.54 10.85 22.00
N VAL A 32 6.68 11.71 20.99
CA VAL A 32 6.53 11.32 19.57
C VAL A 32 7.56 10.24 19.18
N ILE A 33 8.78 10.31 19.73
CA ILE A 33 9.82 9.31 19.44
C ILE A 33 9.44 7.93 19.96
N ASP A 34 8.81 7.83 21.12
CA ASP A 34 8.36 6.56 21.66
C ASP A 34 7.19 6.02 20.84
N LEU A 35 6.26 6.87 20.41
CA LEU A 35 5.17 6.48 19.51
C LEU A 35 5.71 5.92 18.18
N ILE A 36 6.70 6.57 17.57
CA ILE A 36 7.34 6.06 16.35
C ILE A 36 7.99 4.70 16.60
N ARG A 37 8.76 4.54 17.69
CA ARG A 37 9.41 3.26 18.03
C ARG A 37 8.40 2.14 18.23
N TRP A 38 7.40 2.34 19.09
CA TRP A 38 6.37 1.33 19.36
C TRP A 38 5.61 0.96 18.10
N THR A 39 5.18 1.95 17.31
CA THR A 39 4.43 1.68 16.09
C THR A 39 5.28 1.03 15.00
N THR A 40 6.59 1.30 14.95
CA THR A 40 7.51 0.58 14.05
C THR A 40 7.48 -0.92 14.33
N TYR A 41 7.63 -1.33 15.59
CA TYR A 41 7.57 -2.76 15.94
C TYR A 41 6.19 -3.37 15.69
N ILE A 42 5.11 -2.63 15.97
CA ILE A 42 3.74 -3.08 15.65
C ILE A 42 3.59 -3.30 14.14
N LEU A 43 4.05 -2.36 13.31
CA LEU A 43 3.97 -2.49 11.85
C LEU A 43 4.81 -3.65 11.32
N LEU A 44 6.00 -3.90 11.88
CA LEU A 44 6.81 -5.08 11.56
C LEU A 44 6.05 -6.39 11.87
N CYS A 45 5.30 -6.44 12.96
CA CYS A 45 4.45 -7.59 13.29
C CYS A 45 3.18 -7.67 12.42
N LEU A 46 2.62 -6.53 11.99
CA LEU A 46 1.44 -6.49 11.13
C LEU A 46 1.75 -6.83 9.67
N PHE A 47 2.96 -6.57 9.19
CA PHE A 47 3.36 -6.88 7.83
C PHE A 47 3.12 -8.35 7.42
N PRO A 48 3.61 -9.38 8.15
CA PRO A 48 3.34 -10.77 7.80
C PRO A 48 1.84 -11.13 7.84
N LEU A 49 1.07 -10.51 8.75
CA LEU A 49 -0.39 -10.69 8.84
C LEU A 49 -1.11 -10.08 7.64
N SER A 50 -0.64 -8.92 7.15
CA SER A 50 -1.17 -8.27 5.95
C SER A 50 -0.97 -9.14 4.70
N ILE A 51 0.19 -9.80 4.59
CA ILE A 51 0.50 -10.74 3.50
C ILE A 51 -0.41 -11.96 3.60
N PHE A 52 -0.50 -12.58 4.77
CA PHE A 52 -1.40 -13.71 5.00
C PHE A 52 -2.83 -13.39 4.57
N TRP A 53 -3.39 -12.29 5.09
CA TRP A 53 -4.75 -11.87 4.77
C TRP A 53 -4.95 -11.65 3.27
N SER A 54 -3.99 -11.00 2.62
CA SER A 54 -4.06 -10.69 1.19
C SER A 54 -4.00 -11.96 0.32
N LEU A 55 -3.12 -12.91 0.66
CA LEU A 55 -3.05 -14.21 -0.04
C LEU A 55 -4.35 -15.01 0.11
N ARG A 56 -4.99 -14.97 1.29
CA ARG A 56 -6.32 -15.57 1.50
C ARG A 56 -7.37 -14.96 0.57
N ARG A 57 -7.30 -13.65 0.31
CA ARG A 57 -8.21 -12.94 -0.60
C ARG A 57 -7.92 -13.20 -2.08
N PHE A 58 -6.66 -13.48 -2.43
CA PHE A 58 -6.30 -13.99 -3.75
C PHE A 58 -6.76 -15.43 -4.00
N GLY A 59 -7.19 -16.15 -2.95
CA GLY A 59 -7.75 -17.51 -3.05
C GLY A 59 -6.74 -18.62 -2.75
N PHE A 60 -5.54 -18.30 -2.28
CA PHE A 60 -4.57 -19.30 -1.81
C PHE A 60 -5.08 -20.00 -0.55
N ASP A 61 -4.74 -21.27 -0.36
CA ASP A 61 -5.10 -22.02 0.83
C ASP A 61 -4.42 -21.45 2.11
N PRO A 62 -4.92 -21.82 3.31
CA PRO A 62 -4.40 -21.27 4.57
C PRO A 62 -2.91 -21.55 4.81
N LEU A 63 -2.41 -22.74 4.44
CA LEU A 63 -1.01 -23.11 4.67
C LEU A 63 -0.08 -22.30 3.77
N THR A 64 -0.39 -22.23 2.48
CA THR A 64 0.37 -21.39 1.52
C THR A 64 0.36 -19.93 1.95
N SER A 65 -0.78 -19.43 2.42
CA SER A 65 -0.89 -18.05 2.91
C SER A 65 -0.05 -17.82 4.17
N ALA A 66 -0.02 -18.78 5.09
CA ALA A 66 0.76 -18.70 6.33
C ALA A 66 2.26 -18.72 6.04
N MET A 67 2.70 -19.62 5.16
CA MET A 67 4.09 -19.67 4.70
C MET A 67 4.49 -18.39 3.99
N GLY A 68 3.62 -17.83 3.13
CA GLY A 68 3.85 -16.54 2.49
C GLY A 68 4.02 -15.40 3.49
N GLY A 69 3.17 -15.35 4.52
CA GLY A 69 3.29 -14.39 5.62
C GLY A 69 4.58 -14.53 6.41
N LEU A 70 5.00 -15.76 6.71
CA LEU A 70 6.24 -16.04 7.45
C LEU A 70 7.51 -15.72 6.65
N LEU A 71 7.50 -16.00 5.34
CA LEU A 71 8.66 -15.78 4.49
C LEU A 71 8.81 -14.33 4.05
N ALA A 72 7.72 -13.57 3.88
CA ALA A 72 7.78 -12.21 3.35
C ALA A 72 8.72 -11.26 4.13
N PRO A 73 8.75 -11.23 5.47
CA PRO A 73 9.70 -10.40 6.23
C PRO A 73 11.17 -10.81 6.04
N LEU A 74 11.44 -12.05 5.61
CA LEU A 74 12.80 -12.55 5.36
C LEU A 74 13.31 -12.16 3.96
N ILE A 75 12.41 -11.72 3.08
CA ILE A 75 12.75 -11.23 1.74
C ILE A 75 13.13 -9.76 1.87
N GLY A 76 14.39 -9.54 2.24
CA GLY A 76 14.99 -8.22 2.37
C GLY A 76 16.37 -8.17 1.75
N ASN A 77 16.70 -7.02 1.16
CA ASN A 77 18.07 -6.68 0.78
C ASN A 77 18.37 -5.30 1.33
N ASP A 78 19.60 -5.11 1.82
CA ASP A 78 20.14 -3.82 2.19
C ASP A 78 20.99 -3.31 1.02
N PHE A 79 20.47 -2.33 0.29
CA PHE A 79 21.11 -1.77 -0.89
C PHE A 79 22.29 -0.89 -0.47
N GLN A 80 23.47 -1.50 -0.33
CA GLN A 80 24.74 -0.82 -0.06
C GLN A 80 24.67 0.16 1.13
N LEU A 81 23.89 -0.16 2.17
CA LEU A 81 23.65 0.72 3.33
C LEU A 81 22.95 2.05 2.98
N TRP A 82 22.17 2.14 1.90
CA TRP A 82 21.38 3.34 1.51
C TRP A 82 19.86 3.13 1.67
N GLY A 83 19.46 2.06 2.34
CA GLY A 83 18.06 1.66 2.51
C GLY A 83 17.80 0.25 2.00
N GLY A 84 16.54 -0.16 2.02
CA GLY A 84 16.17 -1.51 1.61
C GLY A 84 14.93 -2.03 2.33
N PHE A 85 14.72 -3.33 2.19
CA PHE A 85 13.64 -4.05 2.85
C PHE A 85 14.08 -4.80 4.11
N GLY A 86 15.38 -4.79 4.43
CA GLY A 86 15.92 -5.42 5.63
C GLY A 86 15.44 -4.75 6.91
N TYR A 87 15.31 -5.55 7.97
CA TYR A 87 14.84 -5.15 9.30
C TYR A 87 15.60 -3.93 9.87
N ASP A 88 16.91 -3.87 9.65
CA ASP A 88 17.77 -2.81 10.20
C ASP A 88 17.41 -1.43 9.65
N ASN A 89 16.88 -1.34 8.42
CA ASN A 89 16.50 -0.04 7.82
C ASN A 89 15.31 0.63 8.52
N TYR A 90 14.50 -0.14 9.25
CA TYR A 90 13.32 0.37 9.95
C TYR A 90 13.61 0.71 11.41
N THR A 91 14.59 0.06 12.01
CA THR A 91 14.91 0.22 13.43
C THR A 91 16.01 1.25 13.65
N PHE A 92 16.42 1.45 14.91
CA PHE A 92 17.36 2.48 15.32
C PHE A 92 18.76 2.38 14.68
N GLY A 93 19.07 1.25 14.02
CA GLY A 93 20.34 1.02 13.31
C GLY A 93 20.36 1.53 11.86
N GLY A 94 19.23 1.95 11.29
CA GLY A 94 19.12 2.33 9.88
C GLY A 94 18.51 3.72 9.64
N PHE A 95 17.97 3.94 8.44
CA PHE A 95 17.47 5.25 7.99
C PHE A 95 16.12 5.68 8.58
N GLY A 96 15.45 4.79 9.33
CA GLY A 96 14.13 5.08 9.88
C GLY A 96 13.06 5.19 8.79
N LEU A 97 12.99 4.19 7.90
CA LEU A 97 12.07 4.13 6.75
C LEU A 97 10.60 3.86 7.18
N TYR A 98 10.07 4.67 8.08
CA TYR A 98 8.77 4.46 8.73
C TYR A 98 7.58 4.51 7.76
N ALA A 99 7.56 5.48 6.85
CA ALA A 99 6.49 5.61 5.85
C ALA A 99 6.52 4.44 4.86
N GLN A 100 7.71 3.96 4.48
CA GLN A 100 7.86 2.74 3.68
C GLN A 100 7.29 1.53 4.42
N LEU A 101 7.67 1.31 5.68
CA LEU A 101 7.14 0.19 6.46
C LEU A 101 5.62 0.24 6.59
N SER A 102 5.05 1.42 6.87
CA SER A 102 3.60 1.63 6.91
C SER A 102 2.95 1.25 5.57
N GLY A 103 3.58 1.67 4.47
CA GLY A 103 3.13 1.35 3.11
C GLY A 103 3.21 -0.13 2.79
N MET A 104 4.23 -0.85 3.28
CA MET A 104 4.35 -2.30 3.11
C MET A 104 3.21 -3.08 3.77
N VAL A 105 2.64 -2.56 4.87
CA VAL A 105 1.48 -3.20 5.52
C VAL A 105 0.20 -2.95 4.71
N LEU A 106 0.00 -1.75 4.18
CA LEU A 106 -1.20 -1.41 3.41
C LEU A 106 -1.20 -2.01 1.99
N PHE A 107 -0.03 -2.07 1.36
CA PHE A 107 0.13 -2.43 -0.05
C PHE A 107 -0.45 -3.80 -0.43
N PRO A 108 -0.17 -4.91 0.30
CA PRO A 108 -0.75 -6.22 -0.01
C PRO A 108 -2.28 -6.20 0.05
N ALA A 109 -2.84 -5.52 1.06
CA ALA A 109 -4.27 -5.44 1.24
C ALA A 109 -4.93 -4.62 0.13
N ALA A 110 -4.31 -3.50 -0.28
CA ALA A 110 -4.77 -2.69 -1.40
C ALA A 110 -4.75 -3.46 -2.72
N LEU A 111 -3.71 -4.27 -2.96
CA LEU A 111 -3.66 -5.15 -4.13
C LEU A 111 -4.76 -6.21 -4.11
N ALA A 112 -4.99 -6.87 -2.98
CA ALA A 112 -6.00 -7.92 -2.88
C ALA A 112 -7.42 -7.39 -3.15
N VAL A 113 -7.81 -6.30 -2.49
CA VAL A 113 -9.16 -5.72 -2.66
C VAL A 113 -9.31 -5.05 -4.04
N GLY A 114 -8.24 -4.38 -4.52
CA GLY A 114 -8.19 -3.80 -5.85
C GLY A 114 -8.36 -4.86 -6.94
N TYR A 115 -7.66 -5.99 -6.81
CA TYR A 115 -7.78 -7.12 -7.72
C TYR A 115 -9.20 -7.68 -7.73
N GLU A 116 -9.79 -7.94 -6.57
CA GLU A 116 -11.18 -8.38 -6.47
C GLU A 116 -12.16 -7.40 -7.13
N THR A 117 -11.91 -6.10 -7.02
CA THR A 117 -12.77 -5.07 -7.63
C THR A 117 -12.66 -5.07 -9.15
N VAL A 118 -11.45 -5.15 -9.69
CA VAL A 118 -11.23 -5.29 -11.14
C VAL A 118 -11.94 -6.55 -11.66
N ARG A 119 -11.85 -7.65 -10.91
CA ARG A 119 -12.46 -8.95 -11.28
C ARG A 119 -13.99 -8.96 -11.20
N THR A 120 -14.55 -8.45 -10.11
CA THR A 120 -15.97 -8.64 -9.79
C THR A 120 -16.82 -7.39 -10.04
N GLY A 121 -16.21 -6.22 -10.13
CA GLY A 121 -16.91 -4.94 -10.19
C GLY A 121 -17.52 -4.52 -8.85
N GLN A 122 -17.16 -5.18 -7.74
CA GLN A 122 -17.65 -4.88 -6.39
C GLN A 122 -16.55 -4.25 -5.55
N ARG A 123 -16.87 -3.73 -4.36
CA ARG A 123 -15.88 -3.20 -3.39
C ARG A 123 -15.08 -1.97 -3.86
N PHE A 124 -15.61 -1.20 -4.82
CA PHE A 124 -15.01 0.06 -5.27
C PHE A 124 -14.64 0.99 -4.11
N PHE A 125 -15.53 1.19 -3.15
CA PHE A 125 -15.25 2.03 -1.99
C PHE A 125 -13.98 1.59 -1.23
N TRP A 126 -13.90 0.31 -0.85
CA TRP A 126 -12.77 -0.21 -0.09
C TRP A 126 -11.47 -0.22 -0.89
N SER A 127 -11.54 -0.52 -2.19
CA SER A 127 -10.38 -0.43 -3.09
C SER A 127 -9.88 1.00 -3.21
N THR A 128 -10.76 1.96 -3.46
CA THR A 128 -10.39 3.37 -3.54
C THR A 128 -9.77 3.82 -2.23
N LEU A 129 -10.37 3.48 -1.08
CA LEU A 129 -9.85 3.84 0.23
C LEU A 129 -8.44 3.27 0.47
N LEU A 130 -8.25 1.96 0.27
CA LEU A 130 -6.96 1.30 0.52
C LEU A 130 -5.88 1.72 -0.48
N LEU A 131 -6.21 1.87 -1.76
CA LEU A 131 -5.27 2.34 -2.79
C LEU A 131 -4.87 3.79 -2.56
N SER A 132 -5.83 4.66 -2.19
CA SER A 132 -5.53 6.05 -1.81
C SER A 132 -4.67 6.10 -0.56
N ALA A 133 -5.03 5.35 0.48
CA ALA A 133 -4.24 5.27 1.72
C ALA A 133 -2.82 4.78 1.45
N THR A 134 -2.65 3.76 0.60
CA THR A 134 -1.32 3.26 0.20
C THR A 134 -0.53 4.32 -0.57
N LEU A 135 -1.15 5.00 -1.54
CA LEU A 135 -0.50 6.05 -2.34
C LEU A 135 -0.02 7.22 -1.45
N MET A 136 -0.86 7.65 -0.51
CA MET A 136 -0.55 8.77 0.39
C MET A 136 0.43 8.40 1.51
N THR A 137 0.44 7.13 1.91
CA THR A 137 1.40 6.55 2.86
C THR A 137 2.76 6.34 2.21
N HIS A 138 2.77 5.82 0.98
CA HIS A 138 3.97 5.57 0.21
C HIS A 138 3.70 5.60 -1.30
N LEU A 139 4.07 6.70 -1.96
CA LEU A 139 3.79 6.98 -3.38
C LEU A 139 4.26 5.84 -4.29
N THR A 140 5.48 5.34 -4.06
CA THR A 140 6.05 4.25 -4.87
C THR A 140 5.22 2.98 -4.77
N PHE A 141 4.67 2.65 -3.60
CA PHE A 141 3.81 1.47 -3.47
C PHE A 141 2.45 1.67 -4.10
N GLY A 142 1.87 2.86 -4.01
CA GLY A 142 0.63 3.16 -4.74
C GLY A 142 0.82 3.05 -6.26
N TYR A 143 1.95 3.54 -6.79
CA TYR A 143 2.31 3.38 -8.21
C TYR A 143 2.48 1.91 -8.60
N ILE A 144 3.28 1.15 -7.84
CA ILE A 144 3.49 -0.29 -8.07
C ILE A 144 2.17 -1.04 -7.98
N ALA A 145 1.24 -0.64 -7.10
CA ALA A 145 -0.06 -1.26 -6.96
C ALA A 145 -0.88 -1.13 -8.25
N PHE A 146 -0.98 0.07 -8.82
CA PHE A 146 -1.70 0.28 -10.08
C PHE A 146 -1.03 -0.42 -11.26
N LEU A 147 0.29 -0.42 -11.35
CA LEU A 147 1.00 -1.20 -12.37
C LEU A 147 0.67 -2.69 -12.27
N THR A 148 0.74 -3.24 -11.06
CA THR A 148 0.45 -4.66 -10.80
C THR A 148 -1.00 -4.99 -11.15
N LEU A 149 -1.95 -4.15 -10.75
CA LEU A 149 -3.36 -4.31 -11.11
C LEU A 149 -3.60 -4.20 -12.62
N GLY A 150 -2.86 -3.32 -13.32
CA GLY A 150 -2.89 -3.22 -14.78
C GLY A 150 -2.44 -4.51 -15.46
N VAL A 151 -1.34 -5.10 -14.99
CA VAL A 151 -0.86 -6.41 -15.49
C VAL A 151 -1.90 -7.50 -15.18
N LEU A 152 -2.45 -7.55 -13.97
CA LEU A 152 -3.45 -8.54 -13.58
C LEU A 152 -4.77 -8.39 -14.36
N ALA A 153 -5.14 -7.19 -14.78
CA ALA A 153 -6.32 -6.91 -15.60
C ALA A 153 -6.21 -7.46 -17.04
N LEU A 154 -5.01 -7.87 -17.47
CA LEU A 154 -4.79 -8.53 -18.76
C LEU A 154 -5.06 -10.03 -18.72
N ILE A 155 -5.18 -10.63 -17.53
CA ILE A 155 -5.35 -12.08 -17.39
C ILE A 155 -6.83 -12.36 -17.13
N PRO A 156 -7.68 -12.81 -18.07
CA PRO A 156 -9.09 -13.08 -17.78
C PRO A 156 -9.33 -14.36 -16.96
N LYS A 157 -10.55 -14.50 -16.41
CA LYS A 157 -10.95 -15.62 -15.54
C LYS A 157 -11.24 -16.92 -16.32
N SER A 158 -11.59 -16.82 -17.61
CA SER A 158 -12.01 -17.97 -18.42
C SER A 158 -10.82 -18.76 -18.92
N GLN A 159 -10.86 -20.07 -18.70
CA GLN A 159 -9.89 -21.00 -19.27
C GLN A 159 -10.05 -21.07 -20.79
N ILE A 160 -8.99 -20.63 -21.49
CA ILE A 160 -8.47 -21.24 -22.72
C ILE A 160 -9.48 -21.33 -23.89
N THR A 161 -9.95 -20.19 -24.38
CA THR A 161 -10.21 -20.01 -25.83
C THR A 161 -10.05 -18.52 -26.15
N PHE A 162 -9.11 -18.17 -27.04
CA PHE A 162 -8.98 -16.80 -27.54
C PHE A 162 -10.12 -16.52 -28.50
N ASP A 163 -11.25 -16.08 -27.95
CA ASP A 163 -12.42 -15.65 -28.71
C ASP A 163 -12.80 -14.21 -28.31
N LYS A 164 -13.75 -13.59 -29.01
CA LYS A 164 -14.25 -12.24 -28.74
C LYS A 164 -14.65 -12.01 -27.28
N SER A 165 -15.11 -13.06 -26.59
CA SER A 165 -15.45 -13.05 -25.15
C SER A 165 -14.24 -12.78 -24.23
N TYR A 166 -13.04 -13.17 -24.66
CA TYR A 166 -11.77 -12.91 -23.96
C TYR A 166 -11.45 -11.41 -23.97
N LEU A 167 -11.52 -10.77 -25.14
CA LEU A 167 -11.26 -9.33 -25.31
C LEU A 167 -12.26 -8.47 -24.55
N VAL A 168 -13.54 -8.87 -24.54
CA VAL A 168 -14.59 -8.19 -23.77
C VAL A 168 -14.30 -8.27 -22.26
N SER A 169 -13.84 -9.42 -21.76
CA SER A 169 -13.49 -9.57 -20.34
C SER A 169 -12.30 -8.70 -19.93
N ILE A 170 -11.27 -8.59 -20.78
CA ILE A 170 -10.13 -7.70 -20.54
C ILE A 170 -10.61 -6.24 -20.56
N TRP A 171 -11.40 -5.86 -21.57
CA TRP A 171 -11.93 -4.50 -21.69
C TRP A 171 -12.73 -4.09 -20.44
N ASP A 172 -13.58 -4.98 -19.92
CA ASP A 172 -14.34 -4.71 -18.70
C ASP A 172 -13.45 -4.54 -17.47
N GLN A 173 -12.38 -5.34 -17.34
CA GLN A 173 -11.41 -5.21 -16.26
C GLN A 173 -10.65 -3.88 -16.34
N TRP A 174 -10.21 -3.48 -17.52
CA TRP A 174 -9.55 -2.19 -17.75
C TRP A 174 -10.49 -1.00 -17.50
N ARG A 175 -11.74 -1.07 -17.93
CA ARG A 175 -12.74 -0.04 -17.63
C ARG A 175 -12.94 0.15 -16.12
N ARG A 176 -13.00 -0.95 -15.36
CA ARG A 176 -13.11 -0.89 -13.89
C ARG A 176 -11.84 -0.34 -13.25
N LEU A 177 -10.66 -0.72 -13.75
CA LEU A 177 -9.37 -0.20 -13.29
C LEU A 177 -9.25 1.31 -13.54
N LEU A 178 -9.67 1.80 -14.72
CA LEU A 178 -9.71 3.22 -15.03
C LEU A 178 -10.66 3.98 -14.09
N GLY A 179 -11.85 3.41 -13.82
CA GLY A 179 -12.77 3.96 -12.83
C GLY A 179 -12.16 4.06 -11.42
N LEU A 180 -11.47 3.00 -10.97
CA LEU A 180 -10.71 3.02 -9.72
C LEU A 180 -9.61 4.08 -9.71
N PHE A 181 -8.85 4.19 -10.80
CA PHE A 181 -7.79 5.19 -10.92
C PHE A 181 -8.34 6.61 -10.75
N VAL A 182 -9.42 6.93 -11.46
CA VAL A 182 -10.09 8.24 -11.34
C VAL A 182 -10.58 8.49 -9.92
N LEU A 183 -11.21 7.50 -9.28
CA LEU A 183 -11.67 7.64 -7.90
C LEU A 183 -10.52 7.88 -6.91
N VAL A 184 -9.40 7.16 -7.07
CA VAL A 184 -8.21 7.32 -6.22
C VAL A 184 -7.57 8.69 -6.43
N VAL A 185 -7.34 9.10 -7.67
CA VAL A 185 -6.81 10.44 -7.98
C VAL A 185 -7.73 11.53 -7.43
N SER A 186 -9.05 11.37 -7.56
CA SER A 186 -10.00 12.34 -7.00
C SER A 186 -9.87 12.41 -5.49
N MET A 187 -9.90 11.26 -4.80
CA MET A 187 -9.77 11.18 -3.34
C MET A 187 -8.48 11.81 -2.83
N THR A 188 -7.35 11.59 -3.52
CA THR A 188 -6.05 12.10 -3.09
C THR A 188 -5.86 13.58 -3.39
N LEU A 189 -6.54 14.12 -4.41
CA LEU A 189 -6.60 15.56 -4.67
C LEU A 189 -7.45 16.34 -3.66
N PHE A 190 -8.45 15.69 -3.04
CA PHE A 190 -9.31 16.33 -2.01
C PHE A 190 -8.64 16.48 -0.65
N LEU A 191 -7.57 15.74 -0.35
CA LEU A 191 -6.79 16.02 0.86
C LEU A 191 -5.97 17.29 0.60
N PRO A 192 -6.21 18.36 1.38
CA PRO A 192 -5.73 19.69 1.05
C PRO A 192 -4.22 19.69 1.01
N SER A 193 -3.64 20.12 -0.13
CA SER A 193 -2.38 20.84 -0.04
C SER A 193 -2.68 22.05 0.85
N PRO A 194 -2.05 22.21 2.03
CA PRO A 194 -2.21 23.45 2.77
C PRO A 194 -1.77 24.56 1.83
N SER A 195 -2.73 25.38 1.40
CA SER A 195 -2.45 26.62 0.68
C SER A 195 -1.55 27.44 1.59
N CYS A 196 -0.30 27.60 1.16
CA CYS A 196 0.69 28.46 1.81
C CYS A 196 0.19 29.89 1.91
#